data_AF-A0AAW4PRX6-F1
#
_entry.id   AF-A0AAW4PRX6-F1
#
_cell.length_a   1.000
_cell.length_b   1.000
_cell.length_c   1.000
_cell.angle_alpha   90.00
_cell.angle_beta   90.00
_cell.angle_gamma   90.00
#
_symmetry.space_group_name_H-M   'P 1'
#
loop_
_entity.id
_entity.type
_entity.pdbx_description
1 polymer ?
#
loop_
_entity_poly.entity_id
_entity_poly.type
_entity_poly.pdbx_seq_one_letter_code
_entity_poly.pdbx_strand_id
1 'polypeptide(L)' 'MSRSDVPAESVTRVELPTALVDDVEQRLQYTDFDDASAYIEFVVEEVLAAVSDGEDVNYDAVDREEVESRLESLGYME' A
#
# COMPACT_ATOMS: atom_id res chain seq x y z
N MET A 1 3.56 -8.28 -37.47
CA MET A 1 2.25 -8.05 -36.85
C MET A 1 2.40 -6.81 -35.97
N SER A 2 1.77 -5.69 -36.35
CA SER A 2 1.92 -4.40 -35.69
C SER A 2 1.13 -4.41 -34.38
N ARG A 3 1.81 -4.34 -33.23
CA ARG A 3 1.16 -4.14 -31.92
C ARG A 3 1.02 -2.64 -31.68
N SER A 4 0.25 -2.00 -32.55
CA SER A 4 -0.09 -0.58 -32.49
C SER A 4 -1.59 -0.48 -32.20
N ASP A 5 -1.99 -0.88 -31.00
CA ASP A 5 -3.29 -0.57 -30.39
C ASP A 5 -3.23 -1.02 -28.92
N VAL A 6 -2.66 -0.18 -28.06
CA VAL A 6 -2.91 -0.28 -26.62
C VAL A 6 -3.79 0.93 -26.32
N PRO A 7 -5.12 0.77 -26.21
CA PRO A 7 -6.02 1.87 -25.87
C PRO A 7 -5.75 2.32 -24.42
N ALA A 8 -6.22 3.51 -24.06
CA ALA A 8 -6.22 4.04 -22.69
C ALA A 8 -6.49 2.91 -21.68
N GLU A 9 -5.47 2.63 -20.86
CA GLU A 9 -5.44 1.72 -19.70
C GLU A 9 -6.44 0.57 -19.77
N SER A 10 -6.03 -0.57 -20.36
CA SER A 10 -6.85 -1.76 -20.41
C SER A 10 -7.06 -2.34 -18.99
N VAL A 11 -8.20 -2.05 -18.39
CA VAL A 11 -8.58 -2.58 -17.06
C VAL A 11 -9.00 -4.04 -17.15
N THR A 12 -8.52 -4.88 -16.23
CA THR A 12 -8.93 -6.28 -16.07
C THR A 12 -9.61 -6.46 -14.72
N ARG A 13 -10.77 -7.14 -14.69
CA ARG A 13 -11.47 -7.45 -13.43
C ARG A 13 -10.86 -8.70 -12.78
N VAL A 14 -10.57 -8.61 -11.49
CA VAL A 14 -10.17 -9.72 -10.63
C VAL A 14 -11.22 -9.93 -9.53
N GLU A 15 -11.36 -11.16 -9.06
CA GLU A 15 -12.24 -11.49 -7.94
C GLU A 15 -11.43 -11.58 -6.65
N LEU A 16 -11.86 -10.86 -5.63
CA LEU A 16 -11.24 -10.85 -4.30
C LEU A 16 -12.25 -11.34 -3.26
N PRO A 17 -11.81 -11.98 -2.17
CA PRO A 17 -12.70 -12.34 -1.07
C PRO A 17 -13.38 -11.09 -0.50
N THR A 18 -14.70 -11.16 -0.27
CA THR A 18 -15.48 -10.03 0.25
C THR A 18 -14.94 -9.52 1.59
N ALA A 19 -14.47 -10.41 2.46
CA ALA A 19 -13.87 -10.02 3.74
C ALA A 19 -12.64 -9.11 3.56
N LEU A 20 -11.82 -9.36 2.54
CA LEU A 20 -10.65 -8.54 2.24
C LEU A 20 -11.05 -7.16 1.74
N VAL A 21 -12.09 -7.08 0.90
CA VAL A 21 -12.63 -5.80 0.43
C VAL A 21 -13.22 -5.00 1.58
N ASP A 22 -13.92 -5.65 2.52
CA ASP A 22 -14.48 -5.00 3.70
C ASP A 22 -13.39 -4.42 4.62
N ASP A 23 -12.30 -5.18 4.86
CA ASP A 23 -11.13 -4.70 5.59
C ASP A 23 -10.47 -3.49 4.89
N VAL A 24 -10.43 -3.49 3.56
CA VAL A 24 -9.95 -2.35 2.77
C VAL A 24 -10.87 -1.13 2.95
N GLU A 25 -12.18 -1.30 2.85
CA GLU A 25 -13.14 -0.22 3.02
C GLU A 25 -13.08 0.40 4.42
N GLN A 26 -12.90 -0.42 5.46
CA GLN A 26 -12.67 0.06 6.82
C GLN A 26 -11.36 0.84 6.97
N ARG A 27 -10.36 0.56 6.11
CA ARG A 27 -9.08 1.26 6.14
C ARG A 27 -9.13 2.57 5.36
N LEU A 28 -9.94 2.66 4.30
CA LEU A 28 -10.07 3.85 3.44
C LEU A 28 -10.33 5.13 4.23
N GLN A 29 -11.15 5.05 5.29
CA GLN A 29 -11.49 6.22 6.11
C GLN A 29 -10.27 6.90 6.78
N TYR A 30 -9.12 6.22 6.80
CA TYR A 30 -7.87 6.72 7.35
C TYR A 30 -6.82 7.02 6.27
N THR A 31 -7.24 7.09 5.01
CA THR A 31 -6.36 7.32 3.86
C THR A 31 -6.88 8.45 2.98
N ASP A 32 -6.04 8.95 2.09
CA ASP A 32 -6.41 9.99 1.12
C ASP A 32 -7.02 9.42 -0.18
N PHE A 33 -7.34 8.13 -0.23
CA PHE A 33 -7.95 7.49 -1.40
C PHE A 33 -9.46 7.65 -1.41
N ASP A 34 -10.01 7.97 -2.59
CA ASP A 34 -11.45 8.17 -2.78
C ASP A 34 -12.25 6.87 -2.85
N ASP A 35 -11.62 5.75 -3.23
CA ASP A 35 -12.27 4.46 -3.37
C ASP A 35 -11.33 3.26 -3.16
N ALA A 36 -11.94 2.09 -2.91
CA ALA A 36 -11.24 0.85 -2.64
C ALA A 36 -10.36 0.40 -3.82
N SER A 37 -10.76 0.71 -5.06
CA SER A 37 -10.00 0.25 -6.24
C SER A 37 -8.67 0.99 -6.33
N ALA A 38 -8.68 2.31 -6.12
CA ALA A 38 -7.47 3.13 -6.08
C ALA A 38 -6.52 2.70 -4.95
N TYR A 39 -7.06 2.40 -3.76
CA TYR A 39 -6.25 1.91 -2.66
C TYR A 39 -5.63 0.52 -2.93
N ILE A 40 -6.42 -0.40 -3.49
CA ILE A 40 -5.95 -1.75 -3.83
C ILE A 40 -4.87 -1.68 -4.92
N GLU A 41 -5.06 -0.84 -5.93
CA GLU A 41 -4.06 -0.62 -6.98
C GLU A 41 -2.72 -0.17 -6.38
N PHE A 42 -2.74 0.89 -5.58
CA PHE A 42 -1.53 1.40 -4.91
C PHE A 42 -0.82 0.31 -4.09
N VAL A 43 -1.56 -0.42 -3.24
CA VAL A 43 -0.97 -1.46 -2.39
C VAL A 43 -0.36 -2.58 -3.23
N VAL A 44 -1.01 -2.99 -4.31
CA VAL A 44 -0.49 -4.04 -5.19
C VAL A 44 0.76 -3.57 -5.93
N GLU A 45 0.78 -2.33 -6.42
CA GLU A 45 1.97 -1.73 -7.06
C GLU A 45 3.16 -1.69 -6.10
N GLU A 46 2.97 -1.20 -4.87
CA GLU A 46 4.03 -1.13 -3.86
C GLU A 46 4.58 -2.52 -3.52
N VAL A 47 3.69 -3.51 -3.32
CA VAL A 47 4.11 -4.89 -3.03
C VAL A 47 4.86 -5.49 -4.21
N LEU A 48 4.40 -5.26 -5.45
CA LEU A 48 5.07 -5.76 -6.65
C LEU A 48 6.42 -5.10 -6.87
N ALA A 49 6.54 -3.79 -6.64
CA ALA A 49 7.80 -3.06 -6.73
C ALA A 49 8.81 -3.63 -5.73
N ALA A 50 8.40 -3.80 -4.48
CA ALA A 50 9.25 -4.30 -3.42
C ALA A 50 9.71 -5.76 -3.68
N VAL A 51 8.83 -6.62 -4.19
CA VAL A 51 9.21 -7.99 -4.59
C VAL A 51 10.11 -8.02 -5.84
N SER A 52 9.92 -7.10 -6.78
CA SER A 52 10.64 -7.09 -8.07
C SER A 52 12.06 -6.54 -7.96
N ASP A 53 12.26 -5.52 -7.13
CA ASP A 53 13.58 -4.91 -6.95
C ASP A 53 14.54 -5.83 -6.18
N GLY A 54 14.02 -6.86 -5.50
CA GLY A 54 14.82 -7.74 -4.65
C GLY A 54 15.40 -7.02 -3.43
N GLU A 55 15.11 -5.72 -3.28
CA GLU A 55 15.09 -5.06 -1.99
C GLU A 55 14.08 -5.81 -1.13
N ASP A 56 14.62 -6.65 -0.24
CA ASP A 56 13.96 -7.02 1.00
C ASP A 56 13.17 -5.79 1.43
N VAL A 57 11.84 -5.88 1.44
CA VAL A 57 10.95 -4.76 1.77
C VAL A 57 11.34 -4.34 3.17
N ASN A 58 12.31 -3.44 3.25
CA ASN A 58 12.72 -2.77 4.45
C ASN A 58 11.59 -1.76 4.58
N TYR A 59 10.44 -2.23 5.10
CA TYR A 59 9.72 -1.47 6.10
C TYR A 59 10.84 -1.01 7.01
N ASP A 60 11.36 0.18 6.74
CA ASP A 60 12.48 0.77 7.45
C ASP A 60 12.19 0.45 8.89
N ALA A 61 12.96 -0.49 9.43
CA ALA A 61 12.66 -1.10 10.71
C ALA A 61 12.97 0.01 11.70
N VAL A 62 12.02 0.93 11.85
CA VAL A 62 12.25 2.24 12.44
C VAL A 62 12.88 1.94 13.77
N ASP A 63 14.16 2.31 13.89
CA ASP A 63 15.00 1.81 14.96
C ASP A 63 14.25 2.13 16.26
N ARG A 64 13.94 1.09 17.05
CA ARG A 64 13.02 1.24 18.18
C ARG A 64 13.48 2.37 19.11
N GLU A 65 14.79 2.54 19.26
CA GLU A 65 15.41 3.65 20.00
C GLU A 65 15.06 5.04 19.44
N GLU A 66 14.99 5.21 18.12
CA GLU A 66 14.60 6.48 17.51
C GLU A 66 13.12 6.80 17.79
N VAL A 67 12.26 5.78 17.71
CA VAL A 67 10.83 5.92 18.04
C VAL A 67 10.65 6.23 19.52
N GLU A 68 11.34 5.52 20.41
CA GLU A 68 11.28 5.74 21.85
C GLU A 68 11.79 7.13 22.24
N SER A 69 12.91 7.58 21.66
CA SER A 69 13.43 8.95 21.90
C SER A 69 12.44 10.03 21.44
N ARG A 70 11.78 9.83 20.29
CA ARG A 70 10.76 10.75 19.79
C ARG A 70 9.54 10.78 20.72
N LEU A 71 9.11 9.63 21.23
CA LEU A 71 7.96 9.51 22.13
C LEU A 71 8.25 10.11 23.52
N GLU A 72 9.45 9.94 24.05
CA GLU A 72 9.91 10.58 25.29
C GLU A 72 9.92 12.12 25.12
N SER A 73 10.45 12.63 24.01
CA SER A 73 10.48 14.08 23.73
C SER A 73 9.08 14.69 23.62
N LEU A 74 8.09 13.90 23.20
CA LEU A 74 6.69 14.29 23.11
C LEU A 74 5.91 14.05 24.42
N GLY A 75 6.52 13.43 25.44
CA GLY A 75 5.93 13.18 26.75
C GLY A 75 4.97 11.98 26.81
N TYR A 76 5.09 11.04 25.87
CA TYR A 76 4.31 9.81 25.84
C TYR A 76 4.97 8.63 26.58
N MET A 77 6.21 8.79 27.04
CA MET A 77 7.01 7.82 27.79
C MET A 77 7.81 8.53 28.90
N GLU A 78 8.01 7.86 30.03
CA GLU A 78 8.82 8.30 31.20
C GLU A 78 10.05 7.41 31.39
#